data_AF-A0A6G9SC53-F1
#
_entry.id   AF-A0A6G9SC53-F1
#
_cell.length_a   1.000
_cell.length_b   1.000
_cell.length_c   1.000
_cell.angle_alpha   90.00
_cell.angle_beta   90.00
_cell.angle_gamma   90.00
#
_symmetry.space_group_name_H-M   'P 1'
#
loop_
_entity.id
_entity.type
_entity.pdbx_description
1 polymer ?
#
loop_
_entity_poly.entity_id
_entity_poly.type
_entity_poly.pdbx_seq_one_letter_code
_entity_poly.pdbx_strand_id
1 'polypeptide(L)'
;MEKTFFLKYPTSSDVEFPSLTRRYIKAPEALQELSLILIPEHLLSCSVEIKQHHQFIQKAIQKWLKVAQRDDKRLRIERSLIPHIDVYLPDTQKGKQFFKIAKAIGDIPLTASVVPKNQNQGYWLKTLHYFWQARGVVIAQQLLGLIQDPLAEGGVLVNDLPESTINNLKLTREIDIACYQILLKGEENLKQWAVENNINYQFSNPLELFIEILKQDFLDSWHLGPSNQDSQWITKKTQRSNIVTRAYLLKEAIWQDSSLDSAYDSKKKEKYLKYLQEAGWNAYWLLAMRSQLNTWDNRHLEPYLEKYLNAFTKGKELFVDEFDWRSGEPYKKREKNGKITNSPRKLKGTVDEWGHIIWVWD
;
A
#
# COMPACT_ATOMS: atom_id res chain seq x y z
N MET A 1 -31.72 19.18 40.42
CA MET A 1 -30.63 19.32 41.41
C MET A 1 -29.48 18.46 40.91
N GLU A 2 -28.65 19.03 40.05
CA GLU A 2 -27.49 18.37 39.43
C GLU A 2 -26.30 18.39 40.41
N LYS A 3 -25.55 17.29 40.48
CA LYS A 3 -24.25 17.26 41.16
C LYS A 3 -23.17 16.90 40.15
N THR A 4 -22.49 17.95 39.69
CA THR A 4 -21.21 17.93 38.98
C THR A 4 -20.09 17.68 40.00
N PHE A 5 -19.17 16.76 39.71
CA PHE A 5 -17.90 16.66 40.43
C PHE A 5 -16.76 17.11 39.50
N PHE A 6 -16.11 18.21 39.89
CA PHE A 6 -14.81 18.65 39.39
C PHE A 6 -13.72 18.17 40.33
N LEU A 7 -12.57 17.76 39.80
CA LEU A 7 -11.32 17.66 40.55
C LEU A 7 -10.27 18.57 39.92
N LYS A 8 -9.73 19.47 40.75
CA LYS A 8 -8.68 20.47 40.48
C LYS A 8 -7.30 19.82 40.56
N TYR A 9 -6.36 20.31 39.74
CA TYR A 9 -4.91 20.17 39.97
C TYR A 9 -4.30 21.49 40.47
N PRO A 10 -3.33 21.48 41.41
CA PRO A 10 -2.51 22.64 41.74
C PRO A 10 -1.19 22.69 40.94
N THR A 11 -0.71 23.92 40.78
CA THR A 11 0.48 24.42 40.06
C THR A 11 1.73 24.53 40.94
N SER A 12 2.93 24.53 40.30
CA SER A 12 4.22 25.14 40.75
C SER A 12 5.34 24.55 39.88
N SER A 13 6.30 25.24 39.24
CA SER A 13 6.75 26.64 39.07
C SER A 13 7.77 26.57 37.91
N ASP A 14 7.83 27.34 36.82
CA ASP A 14 7.68 28.75 36.47
C ASP A 14 8.83 29.73 36.80
N VAL A 15 10.04 29.24 37.11
CA VAL A 15 11.18 30.17 37.27
C VAL A 15 12.46 29.84 36.48
N GLU A 16 12.71 28.61 36.02
CA GLU A 16 13.99 28.29 35.33
C GLU A 16 13.93 28.25 33.79
N PHE A 17 12.74 28.09 33.20
CA PHE A 17 12.58 27.85 31.75
C PHE A 17 12.83 29.05 30.80
N PRO A 18 12.60 30.33 31.19
CA PRO A 18 12.76 31.47 30.26
C PRO A 18 14.21 31.79 29.86
N SER A 19 15.20 31.27 30.59
CA SER A 19 16.62 31.55 30.37
C SER A 19 17.24 30.68 29.27
N LEU A 20 16.76 29.45 29.11
CA LEU A 20 17.22 28.48 28.10
C LEU A 20 16.61 28.75 26.72
N THR A 21 15.36 29.22 26.67
CA THR A 21 14.61 29.46 25.42
C THR A 21 15.20 30.58 24.56
N ARG A 22 15.87 31.57 25.17
CA ARG A 22 16.44 32.71 24.42
C ARG A 22 17.73 32.40 23.65
N ARG A 23 18.44 31.30 23.96
CA ARG A 23 19.70 30.96 23.28
C ARG A 23 19.53 30.20 21.97
N TYR A 24 18.39 29.55 21.74
CA TYR A 24 18.22 28.64 20.61
C TYR A 24 17.39 29.20 19.43
N ILE A 25 16.85 30.41 19.57
CA ILE A 25 16.17 31.13 18.49
C ILE A 25 17.24 31.74 17.57
N LYS A 26 17.92 30.91 16.76
CA LYS A 26 18.70 31.33 15.58
C LYS A 26 19.24 30.11 14.83
N ALA A 27 18.37 29.41 14.11
CA ALA A 27 18.73 28.66 12.89
C ALA A 27 17.44 28.14 12.23
N PRO A 28 16.94 28.76 11.15
CA PRO A 28 15.87 28.22 10.35
C PRO A 28 16.46 27.45 9.17
N GLU A 29 16.27 26.13 9.08
CA GLU A 29 16.36 25.42 7.79
C GLU A 29 15.85 23.97 7.88
N ALA A 30 15.05 23.61 6.88
CA ALA A 30 14.65 22.26 6.41
C ALA A 30 13.49 21.50 7.11
N LEU A 31 12.36 21.38 6.40
CA LEU A 31 11.30 20.36 6.58
C LEU A 31 10.90 19.76 5.21
N GLN A 32 10.87 18.43 5.12
CA GLN A 32 10.33 17.66 3.96
C GLN A 32 9.26 16.64 4.42
N GLU A 33 8.44 16.19 3.48
CA GLU A 33 6.97 16.03 3.56
C GLU A 33 6.44 14.62 3.21
N LEU A 34 5.37 14.21 3.91
CA LEU A 34 4.49 13.01 3.83
C LEU A 34 3.54 13.05 5.02
N SER A 35 2.42 12.34 4.98
CA SER A 35 1.41 12.47 6.02
C SER A 35 0.83 11.14 6.45
N LEU A 36 1.49 10.56 7.45
CA LEU A 36 0.91 10.51 8.79
C LEU A 36 1.64 11.58 9.62
N ILE A 37 1.04 12.08 10.69
CA ILE A 37 1.56 13.25 11.42
C ILE A 37 2.88 12.90 12.10
N LEU A 38 4.00 13.14 11.41
CA LEU A 38 5.32 12.85 11.93
C LEU A 38 5.83 13.99 12.81
N ILE A 39 6.12 13.66 14.07
CA ILE A 39 6.64 14.57 15.07
C ILE A 39 8.01 14.08 15.54
N PRO A 40 9.04 14.95 15.67
CA PRO A 40 10.34 14.61 16.22
C PRO A 40 10.34 13.83 17.55
N GLU A 41 11.37 13.01 17.75
CA GLU A 41 11.57 12.12 18.91
C GLU A 41 11.51 12.83 20.27
N HIS A 42 12.04 14.05 20.35
CA HIS A 42 11.99 14.84 21.60
C HIS A 42 10.57 15.23 22.04
N LEU A 43 9.57 15.07 21.17
CA LEU A 43 8.16 15.27 21.51
C LEU A 43 7.48 13.95 21.88
N LEU A 44 8.10 12.78 21.63
CA LEU A 44 7.61 11.49 22.12
C LEU A 44 7.68 11.37 23.64
N SER A 45 8.69 12.01 24.25
CA SER A 45 8.84 12.12 25.70
C SER A 45 7.83 13.08 26.36
N CYS A 46 7.08 13.85 25.58
CA CYS A 46 6.00 14.68 26.08
C CYS A 46 4.70 13.87 26.27
N SER A 47 3.87 14.26 27.24
CA SER A 47 2.55 13.66 27.43
C SER A 47 1.65 13.86 26.20
N VAL A 48 0.65 12.99 26.03
CA VAL A 48 -0.32 13.04 24.90
C VAL A 48 -1.05 14.39 24.84
N GLU A 49 -1.39 14.96 25.99
CA GLU A 49 -1.97 16.30 26.09
C GLU A 49 -1.01 17.37 25.57
N ILE A 50 0.29 17.30 25.91
CA ILE A 50 1.30 18.25 25.42
C ILE A 50 1.52 18.11 23.91
N LYS A 51 1.45 16.88 23.37
CA LYS A 51 1.51 16.62 21.93
C LYS A 51 0.34 17.28 21.19
N GLN A 52 -0.88 17.21 21.74
CA GLN A 52 -2.03 17.88 21.12
C GLN A 52 -1.91 19.41 21.11
N HIS A 53 -1.17 20.00 22.06
CA HIS A 53 -1.00 21.45 22.18
C HIS A 53 0.25 22.01 21.50
N HIS A 54 1.17 21.17 21.00
CA HIS A 54 2.41 21.67 20.41
C HIS A 54 2.15 22.29 19.03
N GLN A 55 2.51 23.57 18.88
CA GLN A 55 2.27 24.33 17.64
C GLN A 55 2.89 23.69 16.40
N PHE A 56 4.02 22.99 16.53
CA PHE A 56 4.65 22.30 15.40
C PHE A 56 3.78 21.14 14.88
N ILE A 57 3.21 20.36 15.79
CA ILE A 57 2.35 19.22 15.48
C ILE A 57 1.12 19.74 14.75
N GLN A 58 0.46 20.73 15.34
CA GLN A 58 -0.69 21.41 14.73
C GLN A 58 -0.36 21.99 13.35
N LYS A 59 0.82 22.59 13.15
CA LYS A 59 1.25 23.06 11.83
C LYS A 59 1.41 21.91 10.82
N ALA A 60 1.94 20.75 11.23
CA ALA A 60 2.05 19.57 10.38
C ALA A 60 0.67 19.01 10.00
N ILE A 61 -0.25 18.88 10.98
CA ILE A 61 -1.65 18.50 10.75
C ILE A 61 -2.30 19.44 9.73
N GLN A 62 -2.20 20.75 9.95
CA GLN A 62 -2.82 21.76 9.10
C GLN A 62 -2.25 21.77 7.68
N LYS A 63 -0.94 21.53 7.54
CA LYS A 63 -0.30 21.40 6.22
C LYS A 63 -0.85 20.18 5.48
N TRP A 64 -1.01 19.05 6.15
CA TRP A 64 -1.60 17.86 5.56
C TRP A 64 -3.07 18.06 5.19
N LEU A 65 -3.89 18.62 6.10
CA LEU A 65 -5.29 18.89 5.85
C LEU A 65 -5.49 19.74 4.59
N LYS A 66 -4.62 20.73 4.35
CA LYS A 66 -4.64 21.51 3.10
C LYS A 66 -4.37 20.67 1.86
N VAL A 67 -3.47 19.68 1.92
CA VAL A 67 -3.22 18.75 0.80
C VAL A 67 -4.44 17.83 0.61
N ALA A 68 -4.95 17.24 1.70
CA ALA A 68 -6.11 16.37 1.65
C ALA A 68 -7.35 17.07 1.08
N GLN A 69 -7.59 18.33 1.48
CA GLN A 69 -8.65 19.18 0.92
C GLN A 69 -8.47 19.47 -0.58
N ARG A 70 -7.22 19.67 -1.05
CA ARG A 70 -6.96 19.83 -2.48
C ARG A 70 -7.26 18.55 -3.25
N ASP A 71 -6.89 17.40 -2.70
CA ASP A 71 -7.22 16.10 -3.29
C ASP A 71 -8.71 15.86 -3.33
N ASP A 72 -9.43 16.14 -2.24
CA ASP A 72 -10.88 16.02 -2.19
C ASP A 72 -11.55 16.92 -3.22
N LYS A 73 -11.10 18.18 -3.33
CA LYS A 73 -11.57 19.10 -4.38
C LYS A 73 -11.31 18.58 -5.79
N ARG A 74 -10.13 18.00 -6.04
CA ARG A 74 -9.77 17.38 -7.32
C ARG A 74 -10.69 16.19 -7.63
N LEU A 75 -11.04 15.41 -6.62
CA LEU A 75 -11.89 14.22 -6.72
C LEU A 75 -13.39 14.53 -6.55
N ARG A 76 -13.76 15.81 -6.36
CA ARG A 76 -15.13 16.28 -6.09
C ARG A 76 -15.77 15.63 -4.86
N ILE A 77 -14.97 15.33 -3.84
CA ILE A 77 -15.43 14.77 -2.57
C ILE A 77 -15.79 15.94 -1.65
N GLU A 78 -17.04 16.00 -1.21
CA GLU A 78 -17.53 17.02 -0.29
C GLU A 78 -17.66 16.44 1.11
N ARG A 79 -16.88 16.97 2.06
CA ARG A 79 -16.94 16.61 3.48
C ARG A 79 -16.47 17.75 4.36
N SER A 80 -17.06 17.86 5.54
CA SER A 80 -16.73 18.87 6.56
C SER A 80 -15.50 18.49 7.39
N LEU A 81 -15.26 17.18 7.56
CA LEU A 81 -14.18 16.61 8.35
C LEU A 81 -13.35 15.64 7.50
N ILE A 82 -12.06 15.55 7.79
CA ILE A 82 -11.16 14.58 7.16
C ILE A 82 -10.59 13.68 8.27
N PRO A 83 -11.08 12.43 8.41
CA PRO A 83 -10.56 11.49 9.40
C PRO A 83 -9.10 11.17 9.10
N HIS A 84 -8.30 11.04 10.15
CA HIS A 84 -6.87 10.75 10.07
C HIS A 84 -6.37 10.05 11.34
N ILE A 85 -5.25 9.35 11.18
CA ILE A 85 -4.53 8.66 12.24
C ILE A 85 -3.10 9.21 12.26
N ASP A 86 -2.60 9.48 13.46
CA ASP A 86 -1.27 10.03 13.66
C ASP A 86 -0.27 8.92 13.91
N VAL A 87 0.79 8.87 13.10
CA VAL A 87 1.95 8.00 13.32
C VAL A 87 3.16 8.88 13.54
N TYR A 88 3.85 8.66 14.66
CA TYR A 88 4.98 9.45 15.07
C TYR A 88 6.28 8.72 14.74
N LEU A 89 7.24 9.42 14.12
CA LEU A 89 8.56 8.87 13.82
C LEU A 89 9.66 9.73 14.44
N PRO A 90 10.75 9.11 14.90
CA PRO A 90 11.90 9.85 15.40
C PRO A 90 12.53 10.70 14.28
N ASP A 91 12.97 11.93 14.58
CA ASP A 91 13.67 12.80 13.62
C ASP A 91 15.14 12.40 13.50
N THR A 92 15.33 11.22 12.92
CA THR A 92 16.64 10.61 12.63
C THR A 92 16.74 10.34 11.14
N GLN A 93 17.95 10.05 10.65
CA GLN A 93 18.13 9.62 9.25
C GLN A 93 17.25 8.40 8.92
N LYS A 94 17.15 7.46 9.86
CA LYS A 94 16.30 6.28 9.74
C LYS A 94 14.81 6.66 9.67
N GLY A 95 14.36 7.60 10.51
CA GLY A 95 12.99 8.16 10.45
C GLY A 95 12.68 8.84 9.11
N LYS A 96 13.62 9.62 8.57
CA LYS A 96 13.50 10.24 7.24
C LYS A 96 13.41 9.20 6.12
N GLN A 97 14.17 8.10 6.22
CA GLN A 97 14.09 6.99 5.27
C GLN A 97 12.76 6.24 5.37
N PHE A 98 12.28 5.94 6.57
CA PHE A 98 10.97 5.32 6.80
C PHE A 98 9.88 6.13 6.11
N PHE A 99 9.88 7.43 6.38
CA PHE A 99 8.97 8.35 5.75
C PHE A 99 9.09 8.27 4.23
N LYS A 100 10.29 8.49 3.66
CA LYS A 100 10.47 8.43 2.20
C LYS A 100 9.86 7.16 1.57
N ILE A 101 10.06 5.99 2.18
CA ILE A 101 9.48 4.71 1.73
C ILE A 101 7.95 4.74 1.85
N ALA A 102 7.42 5.05 3.03
CA ALA A 102 5.99 5.13 3.27
C ALA A 102 5.31 6.11 2.29
N LYS A 103 6.02 7.17 1.86
CA LYS A 103 5.51 8.21 0.94
C LYS A 103 5.32 7.62 -0.41
N ALA A 104 6.41 7.09 -0.92
CA ALA A 104 6.51 6.66 -2.28
C ALA A 104 5.47 5.59 -2.55
N ILE A 105 5.17 4.74 -1.56
CA ILE A 105 4.12 3.74 -1.63
C ILE A 105 2.73 4.37 -1.44
N GLY A 106 2.53 5.14 -0.36
CA GLY A 106 1.20 5.69 -0.02
C GLY A 106 0.61 6.66 -1.04
N ASP A 107 1.47 7.38 -1.76
CA ASP A 107 1.06 8.35 -2.77
C ASP A 107 0.77 7.75 -4.14
N ILE A 108 1.06 6.45 -4.38
CA ILE A 108 0.88 5.81 -5.69
C ILE A 108 -0.50 6.10 -6.27
N PRO A 109 -1.63 5.89 -5.55
CA PRO A 109 -2.94 6.11 -6.14
C PRO A 109 -3.19 7.55 -6.63
N LEU A 110 -2.60 8.54 -5.97
CA LEU A 110 -2.80 9.95 -6.32
C LEU A 110 -1.78 10.50 -7.33
N THR A 111 -0.68 9.78 -7.55
CA THR A 111 0.44 10.17 -8.43
C THR A 111 0.52 9.35 -9.72
N ALA A 112 -0.17 8.21 -9.80
CA ALA A 112 -0.23 7.35 -10.99
C ALA A 112 -1.02 7.96 -12.18
N SER A 113 -1.36 9.26 -12.14
CA SER A 113 -2.04 10.00 -13.22
C SER A 113 -3.41 9.43 -13.64
N VAL A 114 -4.06 8.70 -12.73
CA VAL A 114 -5.42 8.20 -12.93
C VAL A 114 -6.43 9.35 -12.82
N VAL A 115 -7.38 9.40 -13.75
CA VAL A 115 -8.48 10.38 -13.76
C VAL A 115 -9.82 9.64 -13.59
N PRO A 116 -10.51 9.80 -12.45
CA PRO A 116 -11.86 9.27 -12.26
C PRO A 116 -12.85 9.83 -13.29
N LYS A 117 -13.69 8.98 -13.85
CA LYS A 117 -14.72 9.34 -14.84
C LYS A 117 -16.07 9.70 -14.19
N ASN A 118 -16.30 9.23 -12.97
CA ASN A 118 -17.51 9.50 -12.19
C ASN A 118 -17.19 9.65 -10.69
N GLN A 119 -18.19 10.03 -9.91
CA GLN A 119 -18.04 10.26 -8.48
C GLN A 119 -17.65 8.99 -7.70
N ASN A 120 -18.22 7.83 -8.07
CA ASN A 120 -17.91 6.54 -7.44
C ASN A 120 -16.43 6.17 -7.62
N GLN A 121 -15.86 6.39 -8.80
CA GLN A 121 -14.44 6.21 -9.05
C GLN A 121 -13.60 7.19 -8.21
N GLY A 122 -14.06 8.43 -8.01
CA GLY A 122 -13.40 9.41 -7.14
C GLY A 122 -13.33 8.95 -5.69
N TYR A 123 -14.46 8.48 -5.14
CA TYR A 123 -14.52 7.89 -3.80
C TYR A 123 -13.62 6.66 -3.68
N TRP A 124 -13.68 5.75 -4.65
CA TRP A 124 -12.86 4.54 -4.65
C TRP A 124 -11.36 4.85 -4.71
N LEU A 125 -10.94 5.79 -5.57
CA LEU A 125 -9.55 6.21 -5.65
C LEU A 125 -9.04 6.77 -4.32
N LYS A 126 -9.88 7.53 -3.61
CA LYS A 126 -9.53 8.06 -2.28
C LYS A 126 -9.46 6.96 -1.22
N THR A 127 -10.38 6.00 -1.24
CA THR A 127 -10.33 4.81 -0.37
C THR A 127 -9.06 4.00 -0.61
N LEU A 128 -8.69 3.77 -1.87
CA LEU A 128 -7.44 3.12 -2.23
C LEU A 128 -6.23 3.93 -1.74
N HIS A 129 -6.22 5.25 -1.90
CA HIS A 129 -5.15 6.09 -1.36
C HIS A 129 -4.93 5.85 0.14
N TYR A 130 -5.98 5.79 0.94
CA TYR A 130 -5.86 5.51 2.38
C TYR A 130 -5.32 4.11 2.68
N PHE A 131 -5.80 3.10 1.95
CA PHE A 131 -5.25 1.74 2.08
C PHE A 131 -3.77 1.69 1.73
N TRP A 132 -3.35 2.39 0.67
CA TRP A 132 -1.95 2.45 0.24
C TRP A 132 -1.08 3.24 1.22
N GLN A 133 -1.60 4.28 1.88
CA GLN A 133 -0.89 4.95 2.97
C GLN A 133 -0.62 3.99 4.12
N ALA A 134 -1.63 3.23 4.57
CA ALA A 134 -1.45 2.20 5.59
C ALA A 134 -0.43 1.12 5.15
N ARG A 135 -0.55 0.64 3.91
CA ARG A 135 0.41 -0.30 3.29
C ARG A 135 1.84 0.24 3.33
N GLY A 136 2.05 1.51 2.98
CA GLY A 136 3.36 2.17 3.02
C GLY A 136 3.98 2.19 4.41
N VAL A 137 3.20 2.49 5.45
CA VAL A 137 3.66 2.45 6.86
C VAL A 137 4.08 1.04 7.26
N VAL A 138 3.24 0.07 6.95
CA VAL A 138 3.46 -1.34 7.30
C VAL A 138 4.73 -1.87 6.64
N ILE A 139 4.97 -1.55 5.37
CA ILE A 139 6.20 -1.94 4.66
C ILE A 139 7.42 -1.21 5.25
N ALA A 140 7.34 0.10 5.47
CA ALA A 140 8.44 0.86 6.04
C ALA A 140 8.79 0.38 7.46
N GLN A 141 7.80 0.00 8.26
CA GLN A 141 8.02 -0.64 9.56
C GLN A 141 8.69 -2.00 9.42
N GLN A 142 8.28 -2.85 8.49
CA GLN A 142 8.92 -4.15 8.33
C GLN A 142 10.38 -4.03 7.87
N LEU A 143 10.71 -3.01 7.07
CA LEU A 143 12.07 -2.78 6.57
C LEU A 143 13.00 -2.13 7.60
N LEU A 144 12.48 -1.23 8.45
CA LEU A 144 13.31 -0.41 9.34
C LEU A 144 13.06 -0.66 10.83
N GLY A 145 11.91 -1.18 11.23
CA GLY A 145 11.60 -1.51 12.63
C GLY A 145 11.65 -0.30 13.57
N LEU A 146 11.23 0.88 13.11
CA LEU A 146 11.29 2.12 13.89
C LEU A 146 10.14 2.32 14.86
N ILE A 147 8.98 1.75 14.55
CA ILE A 147 7.77 1.83 15.36
C ILE A 147 7.31 0.42 15.68
N GLN A 148 6.48 0.29 16.71
CA GLN A 148 5.75 -0.94 16.99
C GLN A 148 4.99 -1.37 15.73
N ASP A 149 4.90 -2.68 15.49
CA ASP A 149 4.17 -3.22 14.34
C ASP A 149 2.73 -2.67 14.32
N PRO A 150 2.34 -1.88 13.30
CA PRO A 150 1.01 -1.29 13.21
C PRO A 150 -0.12 -2.33 13.16
N LEU A 151 0.20 -3.58 12.77
CA LEU A 151 -0.74 -4.69 12.60
C LEU A 151 -0.73 -5.71 13.76
N ALA A 152 0.11 -5.50 14.77
CA ALA A 152 0.11 -6.31 15.99
C ALA A 152 -1.06 -5.93 16.91
N GLU A 153 -1.35 -6.80 17.89
CA GLU A 153 -2.37 -6.50 18.92
C GLU A 153 -2.05 -5.18 19.63
N GLY A 154 -3.04 -4.29 19.72
CA GLY A 154 -2.87 -2.93 20.24
C GLY A 154 -2.11 -1.97 19.31
N GLY A 155 -1.73 -2.39 18.11
CA GLY A 155 -1.07 -1.57 17.10
C GLY A 155 -1.99 -0.47 16.55
N VAL A 156 -1.37 0.62 16.09
CA VAL A 156 -2.07 1.86 15.70
C VAL A 156 -3.09 1.69 14.57
N LEU A 157 -2.98 0.66 13.72
CA LEU A 157 -3.97 0.42 12.67
C LEU A 157 -5.07 -0.55 13.09
N VAL A 158 -4.77 -1.48 14.01
CA VAL A 158 -5.71 -2.52 14.45
C VAL A 158 -6.91 -1.93 15.19
N ASN A 159 -6.69 -0.82 15.91
CA ASN A 159 -7.76 -0.17 16.68
C ASN A 159 -8.72 0.65 15.82
N ASP A 160 -8.26 1.09 14.63
CA ASP A 160 -8.97 2.09 13.82
C ASP A 160 -9.46 1.55 12.46
N LEU A 161 -8.99 0.37 12.02
CA LEU A 161 -9.38 -0.23 10.75
C LEU A 161 -10.18 -1.53 10.92
N PRO A 162 -11.10 -1.84 9.99
CA PRO A 162 -11.82 -3.12 9.99
C PRO A 162 -10.88 -4.33 9.90
N GLU A 163 -11.27 -5.43 10.54
CA GLU A 163 -10.48 -6.68 10.56
C GLU A 163 -10.13 -7.20 9.16
N SER A 164 -11.07 -7.09 8.20
CA SER A 164 -10.84 -7.46 6.79
C SER A 164 -9.72 -6.65 6.15
N THR A 165 -9.64 -5.35 6.46
CA THR A 165 -8.57 -4.45 6.00
C THR A 165 -7.23 -4.82 6.64
N ILE A 166 -7.23 -5.12 7.94
CA ILE A 166 -6.03 -5.59 8.65
C ILE A 166 -5.50 -6.91 8.05
N ASN A 167 -6.38 -7.87 7.77
CA ASN A 167 -6.01 -9.15 7.16
C ASN A 167 -5.44 -8.96 5.74
N ASN A 168 -6.03 -8.06 4.95
CA ASN A 168 -5.48 -7.69 3.65
C ASN A 168 -4.11 -7.03 3.76
N LEU A 169 -3.91 -6.12 4.71
CA LEU A 169 -2.61 -5.48 4.95
C LEU A 169 -1.54 -6.49 5.37
N LYS A 170 -1.89 -7.47 6.24
CA LYS A 170 -0.99 -8.57 6.63
C LYS A 170 -0.55 -9.40 5.42
N LEU A 171 -1.50 -9.86 4.61
CA LEU A 171 -1.21 -10.65 3.41
C LEU A 171 -0.38 -9.86 2.39
N THR A 172 -0.74 -8.59 2.16
CA THR A 172 -0.05 -7.71 1.23
C THR A 172 1.39 -7.44 1.68
N ARG A 173 1.61 -7.18 2.98
CA ARG A 173 2.95 -7.02 3.57
C ARG A 173 3.85 -8.22 3.26
N GLU A 174 3.36 -9.45 3.47
CA GLU A 174 4.18 -10.64 3.24
C GLU A 174 4.60 -10.78 1.76
N ILE A 175 3.69 -10.49 0.82
CA ILE A 175 3.97 -10.54 -0.62
C ILE A 175 5.01 -9.48 -1.00
N ASP A 176 4.77 -8.25 -0.57
CA ASP A 176 5.58 -7.08 -0.88
C ASP A 176 7.00 -7.21 -0.36
N ILE A 177 7.14 -7.69 0.87
CA ILE A 177 8.45 -7.87 1.50
C ILE A 177 9.20 -9.01 0.85
N ALA A 178 8.52 -10.10 0.47
CA ALA A 178 9.17 -11.17 -0.28
C ALA A 178 9.60 -10.72 -1.68
N CYS A 179 8.80 -9.91 -2.36
CA CYS A 179 9.15 -9.28 -3.63
C CYS A 179 10.35 -8.34 -3.46
N TYR A 180 10.33 -7.41 -2.51
CA TYR A 180 11.46 -6.51 -2.28
C TYR A 180 12.74 -7.25 -1.91
N GLN A 181 12.65 -8.31 -1.10
CA GLN A 181 13.81 -9.12 -0.71
C GLN A 181 14.47 -9.80 -1.92
N ILE A 182 13.70 -10.37 -2.85
CA ILE A 182 14.29 -10.98 -4.04
C ILE A 182 14.91 -9.92 -4.97
N LEU A 183 14.30 -8.74 -5.10
CA LEU A 183 14.84 -7.64 -5.91
C LEU A 183 16.15 -7.11 -5.31
N LEU A 184 16.22 -7.01 -3.98
CA LEU A 184 17.41 -6.56 -3.27
C LEU A 184 18.56 -7.56 -3.41
N LYS A 185 18.29 -8.86 -3.34
CA LYS A 185 19.31 -9.90 -3.41
C LYS A 185 19.73 -10.23 -4.84
N GLY A 186 18.82 -10.15 -5.80
CA GLY A 186 19.07 -10.44 -7.20
C GLY A 186 19.33 -9.20 -8.07
N GLU A 187 19.74 -8.06 -7.49
CA GLU A 187 19.93 -6.83 -8.25
C GLU A 187 20.98 -6.98 -9.36
N GLU A 188 22.14 -7.57 -9.04
CA GLU A 188 23.22 -7.78 -10.00
C GLU A 188 22.78 -8.68 -11.15
N ASN A 189 22.11 -9.79 -10.84
CA ASN A 189 21.50 -10.70 -11.80
C ASN A 189 20.54 -9.98 -12.74
N LEU A 190 19.67 -9.15 -12.16
CA LEU A 190 18.66 -8.44 -12.92
C LEU A 190 19.30 -7.43 -13.89
N LYS A 191 20.36 -6.73 -13.46
CA LYS A 191 21.13 -5.82 -14.31
C LYS A 191 21.83 -6.58 -15.44
N GLN A 192 22.49 -7.70 -15.13
CA GLN A 192 23.14 -8.53 -16.14
C GLN A 192 22.13 -9.05 -17.15
N TRP A 193 21.02 -9.62 -16.68
CA TRP A 193 19.95 -10.12 -17.55
C TRP A 193 19.39 -9.02 -18.46
N ALA A 194 19.19 -7.82 -17.93
CA ALA A 194 18.69 -6.68 -18.70
C ALA A 194 19.67 -6.32 -19.83
N VAL A 195 20.98 -6.31 -19.57
CA VAL A 195 22.02 -6.10 -20.58
C VAL A 195 21.98 -7.19 -21.65
N GLU A 196 21.94 -8.46 -21.26
CA GLU A 196 21.87 -9.61 -22.17
C GLU A 196 20.64 -9.56 -23.11
N ASN A 197 19.54 -8.97 -22.63
CA ASN A 197 18.29 -8.86 -23.37
C ASN A 197 18.08 -7.48 -24.03
N ASN A 198 19.09 -6.60 -24.03
CA ASN A 198 18.99 -5.22 -24.54
C ASN A 198 17.84 -4.40 -23.93
N ILE A 199 17.57 -4.60 -22.64
CA ILE A 199 16.56 -3.89 -21.86
C ILE A 199 17.24 -2.80 -21.03
N ASN A 200 16.74 -1.57 -21.10
CA ASN A 200 17.26 -0.46 -20.32
C ASN A 200 16.89 -0.57 -18.83
N TYR A 201 17.88 -0.79 -17.96
CA TYR A 201 17.72 -0.73 -16.50
C TYR A 201 17.85 0.72 -16.02
N GLN A 202 16.72 1.37 -15.75
CA GLN A 202 16.65 2.81 -15.44
C GLN A 202 16.63 3.15 -13.94
N PHE A 203 16.70 2.14 -13.05
CA PHE A 203 16.55 2.33 -11.62
C PHE A 203 17.91 2.51 -10.95
N SER A 204 17.99 3.39 -9.95
CA SER A 204 19.25 3.64 -9.23
C SER A 204 19.48 2.61 -8.12
N ASN A 205 18.41 1.97 -7.65
CA ASN A 205 18.41 1.01 -6.55
C ASN A 205 17.16 0.10 -6.62
N PRO A 206 17.14 -1.05 -5.91
CA PRO A 206 16.02 -1.99 -5.93
C PRO A 206 14.71 -1.42 -5.38
N LEU A 207 14.77 -0.43 -4.49
CA LEU A 207 13.58 0.21 -3.92
C LEU A 207 12.82 1.02 -4.99
N GLU A 208 13.54 1.70 -5.89
CA GLU A 208 12.91 2.41 -7.03
C GLU A 208 12.18 1.45 -7.97
N LEU A 209 12.81 0.32 -8.31
CA LEU A 209 12.16 -0.73 -9.11
C LEU A 209 10.93 -1.29 -8.39
N PHE A 210 11.05 -1.56 -7.09
CA PHE A 210 9.94 -2.08 -6.29
C PHE A 210 8.74 -1.10 -6.27
N ILE A 211 8.99 0.20 -6.10
CA ILE A 211 7.93 1.23 -6.15
C ILE A 211 7.29 1.28 -7.54
N GLU A 212 8.07 1.14 -8.62
CA GLU A 212 7.52 1.12 -9.99
C GLU A 212 6.66 -0.13 -10.24
N ILE A 213 7.07 -1.31 -9.77
CA ILE A 213 6.25 -2.54 -9.80
C ILE A 213 4.91 -2.31 -9.09
N LEU A 214 4.95 -1.76 -7.87
CA LEU A 214 3.75 -1.44 -7.12
C LEU A 214 2.82 -0.45 -7.85
N LYS A 215 3.40 0.54 -8.51
CA LYS A 215 2.65 1.52 -9.29
C LYS A 215 1.97 0.88 -10.51
N GLN A 216 2.65 -0.02 -11.22
CA GLN A 216 2.06 -0.77 -12.33
C GLN A 216 0.95 -1.70 -11.84
N ASP A 217 1.15 -2.41 -10.72
CA ASP A 217 0.11 -3.25 -10.11
C ASP A 217 -1.15 -2.46 -9.73
N PHE A 218 -0.96 -1.23 -9.24
CA PHE A 218 -2.07 -0.31 -8.99
C PHE A 218 -2.81 0.05 -10.29
N LEU A 219 -2.09 0.40 -11.35
CA LEU A 219 -2.67 0.75 -12.65
C LEU A 219 -3.43 -0.42 -13.27
N ASP A 220 -2.84 -1.62 -13.27
CA ASP A 220 -3.47 -2.85 -13.75
C ASP A 220 -4.78 -3.11 -12.99
N SER A 221 -4.75 -3.00 -11.66
CA SER A 221 -5.95 -3.15 -10.81
C SER A 221 -7.01 -2.10 -11.12
N TRP A 222 -6.60 -0.85 -11.36
CA TRP A 222 -7.50 0.23 -11.74
C TRP A 222 -8.16 -0.03 -13.11
N HIS A 223 -7.39 -0.48 -14.09
CA HIS A 223 -7.88 -0.79 -15.43
C HIS A 223 -8.82 -2.00 -15.45
N LEU A 224 -8.53 -3.02 -14.65
CA LEU A 224 -9.34 -4.24 -14.55
C LEU A 224 -10.63 -4.05 -13.74
N GLY A 225 -10.68 -3.06 -12.84
CA GLY A 225 -11.85 -2.75 -12.04
C GLY A 225 -12.50 -1.41 -12.43
N PRO A 226 -12.19 -0.31 -11.72
CA PRO A 226 -12.86 0.99 -11.90
C PRO A 226 -12.90 1.56 -13.31
N SER A 227 -11.82 1.41 -14.09
CA SER A 227 -11.77 1.89 -15.48
C SER A 227 -12.21 0.84 -16.50
N ASN A 228 -12.57 -0.37 -16.06
CA ASN A 228 -12.95 -1.45 -16.95
C ASN A 228 -14.26 -1.12 -17.65
N GLN A 229 -14.22 -1.12 -18.98
CA GLN A 229 -15.41 -0.93 -19.82
C GLN A 229 -16.08 -2.26 -20.17
N ASP A 230 -15.40 -3.39 -19.93
CA ASP A 230 -15.94 -4.71 -20.20
C ASP A 230 -17.13 -5.01 -19.30
N SER A 231 -18.07 -5.76 -19.87
CA SER A 231 -19.28 -6.19 -19.16
C SER A 231 -19.06 -7.39 -18.23
N GLN A 232 -17.86 -7.98 -18.26
CA GLN A 232 -17.54 -9.23 -17.56
C GLN A 232 -16.99 -8.99 -16.16
N TRP A 233 -17.50 -9.76 -15.21
CA TRP A 233 -17.10 -9.69 -13.81
C TRP A 233 -15.84 -10.51 -13.56
N ILE A 234 -14.88 -9.94 -12.82
CA ILE A 234 -13.75 -10.70 -12.29
C ILE A 234 -14.20 -11.38 -10.99
N THR A 235 -14.58 -12.66 -11.08
CA THR A 235 -15.06 -13.41 -9.90
C THR A 235 -13.91 -13.83 -8.98
N LYS A 236 -14.21 -14.06 -7.69
CA LYS A 236 -13.27 -14.63 -6.71
C LYS A 236 -12.66 -15.96 -7.18
N LYS A 237 -13.45 -16.81 -7.84
CA LYS A 237 -12.98 -18.08 -8.42
C LYS A 237 -11.94 -17.83 -9.51
N THR A 238 -12.20 -16.86 -10.39
CA THR A 238 -11.28 -16.46 -11.46
C THR A 238 -9.98 -15.90 -10.88
N GLN A 239 -10.06 -15.01 -9.89
CA GLN A 239 -8.87 -14.44 -9.22
C GLN A 239 -8.02 -15.51 -8.55
N ARG A 240 -8.63 -16.41 -7.78
CA ARG A 240 -7.92 -17.54 -7.14
C ARG A 240 -7.28 -18.46 -8.18
N SER A 241 -8.01 -18.81 -9.24
CA SER A 241 -7.47 -19.62 -10.33
C SER A 241 -6.30 -18.93 -11.01
N ASN A 242 -6.40 -17.63 -11.28
CA ASN A 242 -5.33 -16.86 -11.92
C ASN A 242 -4.08 -16.83 -11.05
N ILE A 243 -4.20 -16.58 -9.74
CA ILE A 243 -3.05 -16.55 -8.83
C ILE A 243 -2.40 -17.92 -8.73
N VAL A 244 -3.19 -18.99 -8.57
CA VAL A 244 -2.66 -20.37 -8.52
C VAL A 244 -1.99 -20.75 -9.84
N THR A 245 -2.62 -20.46 -10.98
CA THR A 245 -2.04 -20.71 -12.29
C THR A 245 -0.76 -19.90 -12.51
N ARG A 246 -0.71 -18.63 -12.11
CA ARG A 246 0.51 -17.80 -12.20
C ARG A 246 1.63 -18.35 -11.33
N ALA A 247 1.34 -18.73 -10.09
CA ALA A 247 2.31 -19.33 -9.18
C ALA A 247 2.83 -20.66 -9.71
N TYR A 248 1.94 -21.51 -10.23
CA TYR A 248 2.29 -22.76 -10.89
C TYR A 248 3.16 -22.52 -12.12
N LEU A 249 2.76 -21.63 -13.04
CA LEU A 249 3.52 -21.35 -14.25
C LEU A 249 4.89 -20.73 -13.95
N LEU A 250 5.00 -19.89 -12.91
CA LEU A 250 6.30 -19.42 -12.43
C LEU A 250 7.12 -20.59 -11.86
N LYS A 251 6.53 -21.46 -11.05
CA LYS A 251 7.23 -22.61 -10.48
C LYS A 251 7.71 -23.60 -11.56
N GLU A 252 6.83 -23.99 -12.49
CA GLU A 252 7.19 -24.88 -13.61
C GLU A 252 8.22 -24.25 -14.55
N ALA A 253 8.07 -22.97 -14.87
CA ALA A 253 8.99 -22.29 -15.78
C ALA A 253 10.39 -22.08 -15.20
N ILE A 254 10.53 -22.16 -13.87
CA ILE A 254 11.78 -21.98 -13.12
C ILE A 254 12.43 -23.35 -12.82
N TRP A 255 11.64 -24.37 -12.50
CA TRP A 255 12.14 -25.58 -11.84
C TRP A 255 12.02 -26.89 -12.63
N GLN A 256 11.26 -26.95 -13.72
CA GLN A 256 11.02 -28.23 -14.42
C GLN A 256 11.46 -28.23 -15.89
N ASP A 257 12.47 -29.06 -16.18
CA ASP A 257 12.65 -29.78 -17.45
C ASP A 257 11.71 -31.02 -17.43
N SER A 258 10.39 -30.83 -17.30
CA SER A 258 9.49 -31.99 -17.25
C SER A 258 9.13 -32.45 -18.66
N SER A 259 9.55 -33.67 -18.96
CA SER A 259 9.23 -34.50 -20.14
C SER A 259 7.73 -34.90 -20.25
N LEU A 260 6.84 -34.17 -19.57
CA LEU A 260 5.40 -34.40 -19.50
C LEU A 260 4.60 -33.13 -19.83
N ASP A 261 5.17 -32.22 -20.63
CA ASP A 261 4.42 -31.09 -21.18
C ASP A 261 3.36 -31.63 -22.17
N SER A 262 2.12 -31.76 -21.69
CA SER A 262 0.99 -31.90 -22.60
C SER A 262 0.96 -30.67 -23.51
N ALA A 263 0.57 -30.82 -24.77
CA ALA A 263 0.51 -29.70 -25.72
C ALA A 263 -0.36 -28.52 -25.21
N TYR A 264 -1.30 -28.81 -24.30
CA TYR A 264 -2.15 -27.81 -23.66
C TYR A 264 -1.42 -26.95 -22.62
N ASP A 265 -0.56 -27.57 -21.80
CA ASP A 265 0.20 -26.89 -20.75
C ASP A 265 1.34 -26.05 -21.34
N SER A 266 2.00 -26.60 -22.37
CA SER A 266 2.99 -25.88 -23.17
C SER A 266 2.42 -24.58 -23.78
N LYS A 267 1.22 -24.65 -24.38
CA LYS A 267 0.54 -23.46 -24.95
C LYS A 267 0.17 -22.41 -23.88
N LYS A 268 -0.19 -22.82 -22.67
CA LYS A 268 -0.46 -21.89 -21.56
C LYS A 268 0.83 -21.24 -21.05
N LYS A 269 1.90 -22.01 -20.94
CA LYS A 269 3.24 -21.54 -20.55
C LYS A 269 3.76 -20.50 -21.52
N GLU A 270 3.70 -20.75 -22.83
CA GLU A 270 4.09 -19.77 -23.86
C GLU A 270 3.29 -18.47 -23.78
N LYS A 271 1.96 -18.57 -23.67
CA LYS A 271 1.09 -17.38 -23.52
C LYS A 271 1.44 -16.57 -22.28
N TYR A 272 1.77 -17.25 -21.18
CA TYR A 272 2.14 -16.56 -19.94
C TYR A 272 3.52 -15.92 -20.01
N LEU A 273 4.51 -16.59 -20.63
CA LEU A 273 5.82 -15.99 -20.86
C LEU A 273 5.71 -14.75 -21.74
N LYS A 274 4.89 -14.80 -22.79
CA LYS A 274 4.60 -13.64 -23.63
C LYS A 274 3.96 -12.50 -22.82
N TYR A 275 2.99 -12.81 -21.96
CA TYR A 275 2.41 -11.83 -21.04
C TYR A 275 3.47 -11.19 -20.13
N LEU A 276 4.37 -11.98 -19.55
CA LEU A 276 5.45 -11.44 -18.69
C LEU A 276 6.42 -10.56 -19.50
N GLN A 277 6.68 -10.87 -20.76
CA GLN A 277 7.51 -10.02 -21.63
C GLN A 277 6.81 -8.69 -21.97
N GLU A 278 5.50 -8.74 -22.24
CA GLU A 278 4.69 -7.55 -22.55
C GLU A 278 4.49 -6.64 -21.33
N ALA A 279 4.48 -7.21 -20.12
CA ALA A 279 4.31 -6.47 -18.86
C ALA A 279 5.55 -5.66 -18.42
N GLY A 280 6.66 -5.71 -19.16
CA GLY A 280 7.83 -4.87 -18.91
C GLY A 280 8.44 -5.06 -17.52
N TRP A 281 8.88 -3.98 -16.89
CA TRP A 281 9.49 -4.01 -15.54
C TRP A 281 8.57 -4.57 -14.44
N ASN A 282 7.24 -4.63 -14.66
CA ASN A 282 6.34 -5.33 -13.74
C ASN A 282 6.64 -6.84 -13.65
N ALA A 283 7.23 -7.42 -14.69
CA ALA A 283 7.44 -8.87 -14.82
C ALA A 283 8.86 -9.27 -15.28
N TYR A 284 9.68 -8.36 -15.78
CA TYR A 284 11.06 -8.63 -16.18
C TYR A 284 11.91 -9.19 -15.06
N TRP A 285 11.70 -8.76 -13.82
CA TRP A 285 12.39 -9.33 -12.69
C TRP A 285 12.07 -10.82 -12.51
N LEU A 286 10.83 -11.27 -12.77
CA LEU A 286 10.47 -12.69 -12.75
C LEU A 286 11.16 -13.46 -13.88
N LEU A 287 11.27 -12.87 -15.07
CA LEU A 287 11.95 -13.48 -16.22
C LEU A 287 13.46 -13.60 -15.98
N ALA A 288 14.08 -12.58 -15.40
CA ALA A 288 15.50 -12.59 -15.04
C ALA A 288 15.80 -13.71 -14.04
N MET A 289 15.05 -13.75 -12.94
CA MET A 289 15.17 -14.81 -11.94
C MET A 289 15.01 -16.18 -12.60
N ARG A 290 13.99 -16.36 -13.45
CA ARG A 290 13.78 -17.63 -14.18
C ARG A 290 14.98 -18.06 -15.01
N SER A 291 15.53 -17.16 -15.84
CA SER A 291 16.58 -17.54 -16.80
C SER A 291 17.92 -17.91 -16.17
N GLN A 292 18.17 -17.47 -14.94
CA GLN A 292 19.49 -17.54 -14.33
C GLN A 292 19.54 -18.40 -13.06
N LEU A 293 18.41 -18.85 -12.49
CA LEU A 293 18.39 -19.63 -11.24
C LEU A 293 19.12 -20.99 -11.31
N ASN A 294 19.16 -21.63 -12.48
CA ASN A 294 19.85 -22.92 -12.65
C ASN A 294 21.38 -22.78 -12.78
N THR A 295 21.90 -21.55 -12.88
CA THR A 295 23.34 -21.30 -12.85
C THR A 295 23.86 -21.40 -11.42
N TRP A 296 25.05 -21.99 -11.25
CA TRP A 296 25.62 -22.23 -9.92
C TRP A 296 25.73 -20.94 -9.09
N ASP A 297 26.03 -19.81 -9.74
CA ASP A 297 26.18 -18.50 -9.11
C ASP A 297 24.88 -17.97 -8.47
N ASN A 298 23.72 -18.44 -8.92
CA ASN A 298 22.42 -17.82 -8.60
C ASN A 298 21.48 -18.69 -7.77
N ARG A 299 21.91 -19.91 -7.40
CA ARG A 299 21.16 -20.79 -6.49
C ARG A 299 20.87 -20.17 -5.13
N HIS A 300 21.65 -19.19 -4.71
CA HIS A 300 21.43 -18.46 -3.47
C HIS A 300 20.12 -17.65 -3.45
N LEU A 301 19.50 -17.39 -4.61
CA LEU A 301 18.23 -16.69 -4.75
C LEU A 301 16.99 -17.60 -4.60
N GLU A 302 17.19 -18.92 -4.69
CA GLU A 302 16.12 -19.92 -4.60
C GLU A 302 15.22 -19.74 -3.37
N PRO A 303 15.76 -19.57 -2.14
CA PRO A 303 14.92 -19.43 -0.95
C PRO A 303 14.06 -18.15 -0.96
N TYR A 304 14.56 -17.08 -1.59
CA TYR A 304 13.82 -15.81 -1.70
C TYR A 304 12.67 -15.94 -2.70
N LEU A 305 12.91 -16.65 -3.81
CA LEU A 305 11.85 -16.95 -4.77
C LEU A 305 10.79 -17.86 -4.19
N GLU A 306 11.16 -18.92 -3.48
CA GLU A 306 10.19 -19.80 -2.82
C GLU A 306 9.35 -19.02 -1.81
N LYS A 307 9.99 -18.15 -1.02
CA LYS A 307 9.28 -17.26 -0.09
C LYS A 307 8.30 -16.35 -0.83
N TYR A 308 8.70 -15.76 -1.95
CA TYR A 308 7.82 -14.95 -2.79
C TYR A 308 6.65 -15.76 -3.35
N LEU A 309 6.90 -16.92 -3.96
CA LEU A 309 5.84 -17.76 -4.54
C LEU A 309 4.86 -18.24 -3.47
N ASN A 310 5.35 -18.59 -2.29
CA ASN A 310 4.52 -18.97 -1.15
C ASN A 310 3.64 -17.80 -0.67
N ALA A 311 4.22 -16.60 -0.52
CA ALA A 311 3.46 -15.41 -0.15
C ALA A 311 2.44 -15.03 -1.24
N PHE A 312 2.86 -14.99 -2.50
CA PHE A 312 2.02 -14.68 -3.66
C PHE A 312 0.84 -15.64 -3.79
N THR A 313 1.05 -16.94 -3.55
CA THR A 313 -0.02 -17.95 -3.55
C THR A 313 -1.04 -17.70 -2.45
N LYS A 314 -0.60 -17.27 -1.24
CA LYS A 314 -1.50 -16.85 -0.16
C LYS A 314 -2.31 -15.61 -0.54
N GLY A 315 -1.78 -14.77 -1.44
CA GLY A 315 -2.48 -13.64 -2.05
C GLY A 315 -3.80 -14.00 -2.74
N LYS A 316 -4.07 -15.28 -3.02
CA LYS A 316 -5.39 -15.75 -3.49
C LYS A 316 -6.54 -15.47 -2.51
N GLU A 317 -6.20 -15.21 -1.25
CA GLU A 317 -7.13 -14.83 -0.18
C GLU A 317 -7.24 -13.32 0.01
N LEU A 318 -6.47 -12.50 -0.71
CA LEU A 318 -6.67 -11.05 -0.76
C LEU A 318 -8.07 -10.78 -1.28
N PHE A 319 -8.81 -9.95 -0.56
CA PHE A 319 -10.24 -9.83 -0.81
C PHE A 319 -10.73 -8.40 -0.77
N VAL A 320 -11.46 -8.01 -1.81
CA VAL A 320 -12.40 -6.90 -1.74
C VAL A 320 -13.78 -7.54 -1.65
N ASP A 321 -14.31 -7.56 -0.44
CA ASP A 321 -15.50 -8.35 -0.08
C ASP A 321 -16.80 -7.73 -0.62
N GLU A 322 -16.77 -6.43 -0.86
CA GLU A 322 -17.98 -5.63 -0.79
C GLU A 322 -18.67 -5.44 -2.15
N PHE A 323 -17.91 -5.39 -3.25
CA PHE A 323 -18.47 -5.16 -4.58
C PHE A 323 -17.54 -5.50 -5.73
N ASP A 324 -18.17 -5.74 -6.89
CA ASP A 324 -17.47 -5.94 -8.15
C ASP A 324 -17.75 -4.73 -9.09
N TRP A 325 -16.89 -4.50 -10.09
CA TRP A 325 -17.03 -3.40 -11.06
C TRP A 325 -17.61 -3.88 -12.39
N ARG A 326 -18.48 -3.07 -13.00
CA ARG A 326 -19.00 -3.28 -14.36
C ARG A 326 -19.23 -1.96 -15.06
N SER A 327 -18.66 -1.80 -16.26
CA SER A 327 -18.80 -0.58 -17.08
C SER A 327 -18.51 0.71 -16.29
N GLY A 328 -17.50 0.66 -15.42
CA GLY A 328 -17.10 1.79 -14.59
C GLY A 328 -17.98 2.13 -13.38
N GLU A 329 -18.95 1.27 -13.04
CA GLU A 329 -19.80 1.42 -11.85
C GLU A 329 -19.64 0.23 -10.88
N PRO A 330 -19.70 0.44 -9.56
CA PRO A 330 -19.63 -0.62 -8.57
C PRO A 330 -21.02 -1.23 -8.31
N TYR A 331 -21.04 -2.54 -8.06
CA TYR A 331 -22.28 -3.28 -7.81
C TYR A 331 -22.11 -4.28 -6.69
N LYS A 332 -23.21 -4.51 -5.97
CA LYS A 332 -23.22 -5.48 -4.87
C LYS A 332 -22.87 -6.89 -5.36
N LYS A 333 -21.93 -7.49 -4.65
CA LYS A 333 -21.70 -8.93 -4.66
C LYS A 333 -22.78 -9.63 -3.83
N ARG A 334 -23.55 -10.56 -4.42
CA ARG A 334 -24.62 -11.29 -3.73
C ARG A 334 -24.23 -12.75 -3.55
N GLU A 335 -24.11 -13.23 -2.33
CA GLU A 335 -23.98 -14.66 -2.10
C GLU A 335 -25.36 -15.34 -2.07
N LYS A 336 -25.56 -16.36 -2.90
CA LYS A 336 -26.76 -17.22 -2.91
C LYS A 336 -26.31 -18.68 -2.88
N ASN A 337 -26.63 -19.40 -1.81
CA ASN A 337 -26.27 -20.81 -1.60
C ASN A 337 -24.74 -21.08 -1.75
N GLY A 338 -23.90 -20.24 -1.14
CA GLY A 338 -22.43 -20.35 -1.25
C GLY A 338 -21.88 -19.99 -2.64
N LYS A 339 -22.73 -19.53 -3.56
CA LYS A 339 -22.32 -19.03 -4.88
C LYS A 339 -22.45 -17.52 -4.92
N ILE A 340 -21.34 -16.86 -5.20
CA ILE A 340 -21.32 -15.45 -5.56
C ILE A 340 -22.09 -15.28 -6.87
N THR A 341 -23.12 -14.44 -6.83
CA THR A 341 -23.97 -13.99 -7.93
C THR A 341 -23.94 -12.47 -7.95
N ASN A 342 -24.03 -11.86 -9.13
CA ASN A 342 -23.93 -10.41 -9.23
C ASN A 342 -25.32 -9.79 -9.06
N SER A 343 -25.42 -8.79 -8.19
CA SER A 343 -26.67 -8.06 -8.00
C SER A 343 -26.86 -7.06 -9.16
N PRO A 344 -28.09 -6.81 -9.63
CA PRO A 344 -28.36 -5.68 -10.50
C PRO A 344 -28.29 -4.33 -9.76
N ARG A 345 -28.30 -4.33 -8.41
CA ARG A 345 -28.26 -3.10 -7.61
C ARG A 345 -26.87 -2.48 -7.61
N LYS A 346 -26.82 -1.21 -8.02
CA LYS A 346 -25.63 -0.38 -7.96
C LYS A 346 -25.29 -0.05 -6.52
N LEU A 347 -24.01 0.21 -6.30
CA LEU A 347 -23.53 0.83 -5.08
C LEU A 347 -23.16 2.28 -5.36
N LYS A 348 -23.32 3.10 -4.34
CA LYS A 348 -22.98 4.51 -4.40
C LYS A 348 -22.09 4.87 -3.21
N GLY A 349 -20.98 5.51 -3.50
CA GLY A 349 -20.16 6.13 -2.47
C GLY A 349 -20.86 7.38 -1.93
N THR A 350 -20.86 7.56 -0.62
CA THR A 350 -21.29 8.78 0.05
C THR A 350 -20.35 9.09 1.21
N VAL A 351 -20.49 10.27 1.81
CA VAL A 351 -19.75 10.67 3.02
C VAL A 351 -20.72 10.68 4.19
N ASP A 352 -20.31 10.15 5.34
CA ASP A 352 -21.04 10.27 6.60
C ASP A 352 -20.81 11.64 7.29
N GLU A 353 -21.46 11.87 8.43
CA GLU A 353 -21.33 13.10 9.22
C GLU A 353 -19.92 13.32 9.80
N TRP A 354 -19.10 12.27 9.87
CA TRP A 354 -17.74 12.28 10.39
C TRP A 354 -16.68 12.40 9.29
N GLY A 355 -17.09 12.47 8.02
CA GLY A 355 -16.19 12.61 6.87
C GLY A 355 -15.64 11.30 6.31
N HIS A 356 -16.13 10.14 6.75
CA HIS A 356 -15.77 8.84 6.21
C HIS A 356 -16.51 8.58 4.90
N ILE A 357 -15.80 7.96 3.95
CA ILE A 357 -16.41 7.45 2.73
C ILE A 357 -17.07 6.10 3.06
N ILE A 358 -18.37 6.01 2.85
CA ILE A 358 -19.17 4.79 3.04
C ILE A 358 -19.87 4.40 1.73
N TRP A 359 -20.11 3.10 1.55
CA TRP A 359 -20.79 2.56 0.37
C TRP A 359 -22.21 2.15 0.72
N VAL A 360 -23.19 2.79 0.06
CA VAL A 360 -24.63 2.59 0.32
C VAL A 360 -25.34 2.01 -0.89
N TRP A 361 -26.50 1.40 -0.62
CA TRP A 361 -27.35 0.77 -1.63
C TRP A 361 -28.22 1.81 -2.33
N ASP A 362 -28.24 1.78 -3.67
CA ASP A 362 -29.27 2.44 -4.49
C ASP A 362 -30.44 1.47 -4.79
#